data_AF-A0A380WWI0-F1
#
_entry.id   AF-A0A380WWI0-F1
#
_cell.length_a   1.000
_cell.length_b   1.000
_cell.length_c   1.000
_cell.angle_alpha   90.00
_cell.angle_beta   90.00
_cell.angle_gamma   90.00
#
_symmetry.space_group_name_H-M   'P 1'
#
loop_
_entity.id
_entity.type
_entity.pdbx_description
1 polymer ?
#
loop_
_entity_poly.entity_id
_entity_poly.type
_entity_poly.pdbx_seq_one_letter_code
_entity_poly.pdbx_strand_id
1 'polypeptide(L)'
;MEDNNKNNNQEELYDPELEEILDEESKNQSKRRKKTESLNRKNLLIAVLVVIILIAALYFVNKKQNSDPNESQTSEVIDQNSYNESTIMRVDLDQVNKINIDLDTVDIRIQRSNTNPYIEYTKLSKGDEDEYSIDVSYENGNLNLKSDIKGKELNMKNKVPILRIFLPMDKNLDEIKANIKAGDVKVTDLEVRNLDLNVKSGNIGFENSFFGGSVSTESGDIIFDKSELLDTKLSTNTGDIIVNDSKLGTKSDFTTQTGDIIISSTDAIDNYNVKASLEVGNFVLGNISYRNIKDGFSKNNKAQKDITLKTKVGDISFNKGEGAILEEEEYITNKSSRDSDGEEDDQTGQDQEQSEEKTQTDTNQEENKEDLTEDSKEDVNQENNSENKVNETEEKDN
;
A
#
# COMPACT_ATOMS: atom_id res chain seq x y z
N MET A 1 51.91 -0.47 -52.51
CA MET A 1 51.97 -0.77 -53.95
C MET A 1 51.07 -1.97 -54.20
N GLU A 2 49.85 -1.79 -54.70
CA GLU A 2 49.08 -0.55 -54.89
C GLU A 2 47.60 -0.93 -55.05
N ASP A 3 46.70 0.04 -54.84
CA ASP A 3 45.26 -0.14 -54.99
C ASP A 3 44.89 -0.36 -56.49
N ASN A 4 43.66 -0.68 -56.92
CA ASN A 4 42.42 -0.08 -56.45
C ASN A 4 41.13 -0.73 -57.01
N ASN A 5 40.04 -0.48 -56.28
CA ASN A 5 38.65 -0.31 -56.70
C ASN A 5 37.82 -1.48 -57.29
N LYS A 6 36.58 -1.58 -56.80
CA LYS A 6 35.46 -2.33 -57.40
C LYS A 6 34.42 -1.35 -57.92
N ASN A 7 33.71 -1.70 -58.98
CA ASN A 7 32.52 -0.99 -59.42
C ASN A 7 31.50 -2.00 -59.96
N ASN A 8 30.25 -1.95 -59.50
CA ASN A 8 29.18 -2.86 -59.93
C ASN A 8 27.82 -2.15 -59.80
N ASN A 9 27.17 -1.87 -60.92
CA ASN A 9 25.75 -1.55 -60.98
C ASN A 9 24.97 -2.85 -61.28
N GLN A 10 23.76 -2.97 -60.75
CA GLN A 10 22.73 -3.85 -61.32
C GLN A 10 21.39 -3.10 -61.35
N GLU A 11 20.51 -3.51 -62.25
CA GLU A 11 19.38 -2.72 -62.74
C GLU A 11 18.08 -3.01 -61.98
N GLU A 12 17.14 -2.06 -62.05
CA GLU A 12 15.79 -2.20 -61.53
C GLU A 12 14.96 -3.18 -62.39
N LEU A 13 14.04 -3.91 -61.78
CA LEU A 13 13.06 -4.73 -62.48
C LEU A 13 11.65 -4.22 -62.16
N TYR A 14 10.91 -3.86 -63.21
CA TYR A 14 9.54 -3.31 -63.15
C TYR A 14 8.50 -4.44 -63.08
N ASP A 15 7.44 -4.25 -62.30
CA ASP A 15 6.29 -5.16 -62.23
C ASP A 15 4.98 -4.37 -62.46
N PRO A 16 4.23 -4.64 -63.56
CA PRO A 16 3.04 -3.86 -63.92
C PRO A 16 1.75 -4.28 -63.20
N GLU A 17 1.70 -5.38 -62.44
CA GLU A 17 0.45 -5.81 -61.77
C GLU A 17 0.05 -4.91 -60.57
N LEU A 18 0.93 -4.00 -60.14
CA LEU A 18 0.72 -3.13 -58.98
C LEU A 18 -0.15 -1.87 -59.24
N GLU A 19 -0.32 -1.42 -60.49
CA GLU A 19 -1.15 -0.23 -60.76
C GLU A 19 -2.67 -0.54 -60.81
N GLU A 20 -3.07 -1.72 -61.29
CA GLU A 20 -4.50 -2.05 -61.47
C GLU A 20 -5.28 -2.12 -60.15
N ILE A 21 -4.62 -2.46 -59.04
CA ILE A 21 -5.20 -2.49 -57.69
C ILE A 21 -5.43 -1.08 -57.11
N LEU A 22 -4.67 -0.07 -57.56
CA LEU A 22 -4.72 1.30 -57.01
C LEU A 22 -5.85 2.15 -57.60
N ASP A 23 -6.35 1.81 -58.78
CA ASP A 23 -7.31 2.64 -59.52
C ASP A 23 -8.79 2.34 -59.18
N GLU A 24 -9.12 1.13 -58.71
CA GLU A 24 -10.51 0.74 -58.38
C GLU A 24 -11.07 1.41 -57.11
N GLU A 25 -10.25 1.64 -56.07
CA GLU A 25 -10.74 2.24 -54.80
C GLU A 25 -11.14 3.73 -54.95
N SER A 26 -10.78 4.36 -56.08
CA SER A 26 -11.04 5.78 -56.37
C SER A 26 -12.51 6.17 -56.54
N LYS A 27 -13.45 5.21 -56.68
CA LYS A 27 -14.82 5.46 -57.18
C LYS A 27 -15.98 4.99 -56.28
N ASN A 28 -15.95 5.24 -54.96
CA ASN A 28 -17.15 5.01 -54.13
C ASN A 28 -17.43 5.95 -52.93
N GLN A 29 -17.20 7.27 -53.07
CA GLN A 29 -17.64 8.25 -52.05
C GLN A 29 -19.09 8.74 -52.24
N SER A 30 -20.07 8.01 -51.71
CA SER A 30 -21.47 8.46 -51.64
C SER A 30 -21.91 8.93 -50.24
N LYS A 31 -21.89 10.26 -50.05
CA LYS A 31 -22.64 11.06 -49.05
C LYS A 31 -23.10 10.35 -47.74
N ARG A 32 -22.29 10.44 -46.68
CA ARG A 32 -22.80 10.47 -45.29
C ARG A 32 -22.07 11.50 -44.42
N ARG A 33 -22.59 12.74 -44.40
CA ARG A 33 -22.18 13.76 -43.41
C ARG A 33 -22.59 13.28 -42.01
N LYS A 34 -21.62 12.89 -41.18
CA LYS A 34 -21.75 12.92 -39.72
C LYS A 34 -21.05 14.17 -39.18
N LYS A 35 -21.64 14.75 -38.14
CA LYS A 35 -21.23 16.02 -37.52
C LYS A 35 -19.98 15.78 -36.69
N THR A 36 -18.83 16.30 -37.11
CA THR A 36 -17.60 16.30 -36.29
C THR A 36 -17.79 17.28 -35.14
N GLU A 37 -17.94 16.75 -33.92
CA GLU A 37 -17.91 17.59 -32.73
C GLU A 37 -16.49 18.14 -32.53
N SER A 38 -16.39 19.42 -32.16
CA SER A 38 -15.10 20.09 -32.02
C SER A 38 -14.39 19.59 -30.76
N LEU A 39 -13.50 18.62 -30.93
CA LEU A 39 -12.64 18.09 -29.87
C LEU A 39 -11.97 19.23 -29.11
N ASN A 40 -12.23 19.30 -27.81
CA ASN A 40 -11.64 20.31 -26.93
C ASN A 40 -10.11 20.23 -26.99
N ARG A 41 -9.44 21.39 -27.15
CA ARG A 41 -7.97 21.43 -27.36
C ARG A 41 -7.17 20.71 -26.26
N LYS A 42 -7.70 20.67 -25.03
CA LYS A 42 -7.12 19.89 -23.91
C LYS A 42 -7.12 18.38 -24.18
N ASN A 43 -8.23 17.83 -24.67
CA ASN A 43 -8.35 16.40 -25.00
C ASN A 43 -7.45 16.03 -26.19
N LEU A 44 -7.31 16.93 -27.17
CA LEU A 44 -6.39 16.75 -28.30
C LEU A 44 -4.92 16.75 -27.84
N LEU A 45 -4.54 17.63 -26.90
CA LEU A 45 -3.20 17.61 -26.29
C LEU A 45 -2.93 16.30 -25.53
N ILE A 46 -3.90 15.79 -24.77
CA ILE A 46 -3.78 14.49 -24.07
C ILE A 46 -3.61 13.35 -25.08
N ALA A 47 -4.40 13.31 -26.15
CA ALA A 47 -4.29 12.30 -27.20
C ALA A 47 -2.91 12.33 -27.89
N VAL A 48 -2.39 13.53 -28.19
CA VAL A 48 -1.04 13.70 -28.75
C VAL A 48 0.04 13.22 -27.76
N LEU A 49 -0.10 13.48 -26.46
CA LEU A 49 0.82 12.99 -25.43
C LEU A 49 0.84 11.46 -25.35
N VAL A 50 -0.33 10.82 -25.36
CA VAL A 50 -0.45 9.35 -25.39
C VAL A 50 0.18 8.76 -26.65
N VAL A 51 -0.02 9.38 -27.82
CA VAL A 51 0.63 8.95 -29.08
C VAL A 51 2.15 9.11 -29.02
N ILE A 52 2.68 10.19 -28.43
CA ILE A 52 4.13 10.37 -28.24
C ILE A 52 4.70 9.30 -27.30
N ILE A 53 4.00 8.96 -26.21
CA ILE A 53 4.40 7.89 -25.27
C ILE A 53 4.39 6.52 -25.98
N LEU A 54 3.37 6.23 -26.80
CA LEU A 54 3.31 5.00 -27.58
C LEU A 54 4.42 4.92 -28.65
N ILE A 55 4.75 6.02 -29.33
CA ILE A 55 5.86 6.07 -30.28
C ILE A 55 7.20 5.89 -29.55
N ALA A 56 7.39 6.48 -28.37
CA ALA A 56 8.58 6.26 -27.55
C ALA A 56 8.70 4.80 -27.08
N ALA A 57 7.59 4.19 -26.63
CA ALA A 57 7.55 2.78 -26.25
C ALA A 57 7.87 1.85 -27.43
N LEU A 58 7.28 2.09 -28.61
CA LEU A 58 7.60 1.36 -29.85
C LEU A 58 9.06 1.55 -30.28
N TYR A 59 9.61 2.75 -30.13
CA TYR A 59 11.03 3.01 -30.40
C TYR A 59 11.95 2.22 -29.45
N PHE A 60 11.63 2.15 -28.16
CA PHE A 60 12.37 1.33 -27.20
C PHE A 60 12.21 -0.18 -27.45
N VAL A 61 11.03 -0.65 -27.85
CA VAL A 61 10.79 -2.06 -28.22
C VAL A 61 11.56 -2.44 -29.48
N ASN A 62 11.50 -1.64 -30.55
CA ASN A 62 12.25 -1.89 -31.78
C ASN A 62 13.78 -1.79 -31.55
N LYS A 63 14.24 -0.85 -30.71
CA LYS A 63 15.65 -0.79 -30.29
C LYS A 63 16.09 -2.04 -29.51
N LYS A 64 15.16 -2.73 -28.84
CA LYS A 64 15.40 -4.02 -28.17
C LYS A 64 15.36 -5.23 -29.12
N GLN A 65 14.85 -5.09 -30.34
CA GLN A 65 14.86 -6.15 -31.37
C GLN A 65 16.06 -6.06 -32.33
N ASN A 66 16.63 -4.88 -32.58
CA ASN A 66 17.84 -4.71 -33.40
C ASN A 66 19.14 -4.87 -32.59
N SER A 67 19.19 -5.86 -31.69
CA SER A 67 20.43 -6.34 -31.06
C SER A 67 20.80 -7.68 -31.69
N ASP A 68 21.99 -7.79 -32.27
CA ASP A 68 22.40 -8.94 -33.09
C ASP A 68 22.44 -10.22 -32.23
N PRO A 69 21.71 -11.30 -32.58
CA PRO A 69 21.56 -12.48 -31.72
C PRO A 69 22.80 -13.39 -31.64
N ASN A 70 23.94 -12.97 -32.19
CA ASN A 70 25.15 -13.78 -32.34
C ASN A 70 26.35 -13.37 -31.47
N GLU A 71 26.21 -12.44 -30.53
CA GLU A 71 27.16 -12.30 -29.40
C GLU A 71 26.58 -12.91 -28.12
N SER A 72 26.73 -14.23 -27.98
CA SER A 72 26.72 -14.84 -26.64
C SER A 72 27.96 -14.35 -25.88
N GLN A 73 27.76 -13.47 -24.90
CA GLN A 73 28.82 -13.06 -23.99
C GLN A 73 29.38 -14.32 -23.30
N THR A 74 30.68 -14.58 -23.48
CA THR A 74 31.35 -15.73 -22.85
C THR A 74 31.32 -15.56 -21.33
N SER A 75 31.47 -16.67 -20.60
CA SER A 75 31.57 -16.64 -19.13
C SER A 75 32.65 -15.67 -18.64
N GLU A 76 33.75 -15.52 -19.39
CA GLU A 76 34.83 -14.58 -19.10
C GLU A 76 34.39 -13.11 -19.13
N VAL A 77 33.46 -12.72 -20.03
CA VAL A 77 32.89 -11.36 -20.09
C VAL A 77 31.87 -11.14 -18.97
N ILE A 78 31.22 -12.21 -18.51
CA ILE A 78 30.30 -12.18 -17.35
C ILE A 78 31.10 -12.02 -16.05
N ASP A 79 32.22 -12.75 -15.89
CA ASP A 79 33.13 -12.63 -14.74
C ASP A 79 33.81 -11.25 -14.69
N GLN A 80 34.22 -10.68 -15.83
CA GLN A 80 34.77 -9.31 -15.89
C GLN A 80 33.76 -8.21 -15.54
N ASN A 81 32.45 -8.51 -15.53
CA ASN A 81 31.39 -7.62 -15.05
C ASN A 81 30.85 -8.03 -13.67
N SER A 82 31.50 -8.99 -13.01
CA SER A 82 31.21 -9.40 -11.64
C SER A 82 32.05 -8.59 -10.63
N TYR A 83 31.63 -8.60 -9.37
CA TYR A 83 32.47 -8.13 -8.27
C TYR A 83 33.38 -9.27 -7.81
N ASN A 84 34.69 -9.09 -8.01
CA ASN A 84 35.73 -10.06 -7.65
C ASN A 84 35.66 -10.46 -6.16
N GLU A 85 35.39 -9.50 -5.28
CA GLU A 85 35.31 -9.71 -3.83
C GLU A 85 34.01 -9.15 -3.23
N SER A 86 33.67 -9.64 -2.04
CA SER A 86 32.54 -9.18 -1.24
C SER A 86 32.77 -9.52 0.22
N THR A 87 32.98 -8.52 1.07
CA THR A 87 33.36 -8.70 2.48
C THR A 87 32.30 -8.09 3.39
N ILE A 88 31.93 -8.83 4.44
CA ILE A 88 31.07 -8.29 5.51
C ILE A 88 31.96 -7.60 6.53
N MET A 89 31.80 -6.28 6.64
CA MET A 89 32.41 -5.45 7.67
C MET A 89 31.48 -5.43 8.90
N ARG A 90 32.05 -5.46 10.12
CA ARG A 90 31.30 -5.37 11.39
C ARG A 90 31.83 -4.22 12.24
N VAL A 91 30.92 -3.46 12.85
CA VAL A 91 31.23 -2.46 13.89
C VAL A 91 30.27 -2.65 15.06
N ASP A 92 30.81 -2.94 16.25
CA ASP A 92 30.03 -3.08 17.48
C ASP A 92 29.60 -1.71 18.03
N LEU A 93 28.47 -1.67 18.73
CA LEU A 93 27.87 -0.45 19.30
C LEU A 93 27.68 -0.65 20.82
N ASP A 94 28.15 0.29 21.65
CA ASP A 94 27.99 0.20 23.11
C ASP A 94 26.64 0.76 23.59
N GLN A 95 26.25 1.93 23.08
CA GLN A 95 25.08 2.70 23.49
C GLN A 95 24.58 3.55 22.30
N VAL A 96 23.77 2.97 21.42
CA VAL A 96 23.18 3.72 20.30
C VAL A 96 21.89 4.42 20.73
N ASN A 97 21.88 5.75 20.60
CA ASN A 97 20.72 6.61 20.91
C ASN A 97 20.10 7.16 19.63
N LYS A 98 20.94 7.47 18.62
CA LYS A 98 20.55 8.06 17.34
C LYS A 98 21.26 7.41 16.16
N ILE A 99 20.57 7.31 15.03
CA ILE A 99 21.12 6.79 13.77
C ILE A 99 20.78 7.74 12.62
N ASN A 100 21.80 8.16 11.88
CA ASN A 100 21.68 8.91 10.64
C ASN A 100 22.18 8.05 9.47
N ILE A 101 21.39 7.92 8.41
CA ILE A 101 21.70 7.13 7.22
C ILE A 101 21.55 8.00 5.97
N ASP A 102 22.61 8.06 5.13
CA ASP A 102 22.68 8.80 3.87
C ASP A 102 23.36 7.91 2.80
N LEU A 103 22.59 7.00 2.19
CA LEU A 103 23.11 5.92 1.35
C LEU A 103 22.54 5.94 -0.08
N ASP A 104 23.35 5.49 -1.03
CA ASP A 104 22.98 5.45 -2.46
C ASP A 104 22.11 4.22 -2.78
N THR A 105 22.71 3.12 -3.23
CA THR A 105 22.01 1.87 -3.55
C THR A 105 22.36 0.83 -2.49
N VAL A 106 21.39 0.42 -1.65
CA VAL A 106 21.60 -0.52 -0.54
C VAL A 106 20.28 -1.10 -0.01
N ASP A 107 20.23 -2.40 0.26
CA ASP A 107 19.14 -3.00 1.04
C ASP A 107 19.44 -2.84 2.54
N ILE A 108 18.48 -2.36 3.31
CA ILE A 108 18.63 -2.15 4.77
C ILE A 108 17.78 -3.14 5.55
N ARG A 109 18.36 -3.73 6.60
CA ARG A 109 17.65 -4.53 7.60
C ARG A 109 17.91 -3.97 8.99
N ILE A 110 16.86 -3.51 9.69
CA ILE A 110 16.95 -3.05 11.08
C ILE A 110 16.19 -4.04 11.96
N GLN A 111 16.84 -4.58 12.98
CA GLN A 111 16.20 -5.50 13.93
C GLN A 111 16.77 -5.34 15.34
N ARG A 112 15.95 -5.55 16.38
CA ARG A 112 16.48 -5.73 17.74
C ARG A 112 17.22 -7.07 17.86
N SER A 113 18.16 -7.15 18.81
CA SER A 113 18.96 -8.33 19.11
C SER A 113 19.12 -8.52 20.62
N ASN A 114 19.17 -9.77 21.05
CA ASN A 114 19.52 -10.16 22.41
C ASN A 114 21.04 -10.19 22.67
N THR A 115 21.85 -9.93 21.65
CA THR A 115 23.31 -9.73 21.75
C THR A 115 23.65 -8.26 22.00
N ASN A 116 24.93 -7.97 22.26
CA ASN A 116 25.49 -6.63 22.04
C ASN A 116 25.02 -6.09 20.66
N PRO A 117 24.64 -4.82 20.53
CA PRO A 117 24.26 -4.25 19.25
C PRO A 117 25.47 -4.00 18.36
N TYR A 118 25.26 -4.04 17.04
CA TYR A 118 26.30 -3.88 16.02
C TYR A 118 25.68 -3.57 14.66
N ILE A 119 26.51 -3.17 13.70
CA ILE A 119 26.15 -3.20 12.28
C ILE A 119 26.98 -4.23 11.52
N GLU A 120 26.39 -4.78 10.46
CA GLU A 120 27.09 -5.47 9.38
C GLU A 120 26.85 -4.71 8.08
N TYR A 121 27.87 -4.52 7.25
CA TYR A 121 27.67 -3.98 5.91
C TYR A 121 28.56 -4.62 4.86
N THR A 122 28.06 -4.59 3.62
CA THR A 122 28.74 -5.19 2.47
C THR A 122 29.73 -4.20 1.86
N LYS A 123 31.02 -4.55 1.86
CA LYS A 123 32.03 -3.94 0.99
C LYS A 123 32.13 -4.74 -0.31
N LEU A 124 32.13 -4.06 -1.46
CA LEU A 124 32.24 -4.65 -2.80
C LEU A 124 33.41 -3.98 -3.55
N SER A 125 34.24 -4.78 -4.22
CA SER A 125 35.40 -4.29 -4.98
C SER A 125 35.50 -4.93 -6.37
N LYS A 126 35.92 -4.15 -7.36
CA LYS A 126 36.10 -4.56 -8.77
C LYS A 126 37.45 -4.00 -9.26
N GLY A 127 38.46 -4.86 -9.28
CA GLY A 127 39.85 -4.42 -9.44
C GLY A 127 40.31 -3.50 -8.29
N ASP A 128 41.32 -2.69 -8.54
CA ASP A 128 41.97 -1.85 -7.54
C ASP A 128 41.36 -0.43 -7.41
N GLU A 129 40.48 -0.02 -8.33
CA GLU A 129 39.97 1.36 -8.44
C GLU A 129 38.47 1.54 -8.13
N ASP A 130 37.61 0.57 -8.50
CA ASP A 130 36.15 0.64 -8.24
C ASP A 130 35.81 -0.06 -6.89
N GLU A 131 35.32 0.71 -5.92
CA GLU A 131 34.92 0.20 -4.59
C GLU A 131 33.61 0.81 -4.11
N TYR A 132 32.71 -0.03 -3.57
CA TYR A 132 31.59 0.39 -2.72
C TYR A 132 31.88 0.00 -1.27
N SER A 133 31.77 0.96 -0.36
CA SER A 133 31.70 0.69 1.07
C SER A 133 30.74 1.66 1.78
N ILE A 134 30.59 1.50 3.09
CA ILE A 134 29.92 2.47 3.95
C ILE A 134 30.99 3.07 4.86
N ASP A 135 31.07 4.41 4.87
CA ASP A 135 31.76 5.19 5.88
C ASP A 135 30.93 5.20 7.16
N VAL A 136 31.57 4.86 8.28
CA VAL A 136 30.92 4.59 9.57
C VAL A 136 31.57 5.46 10.65
N SER A 137 30.86 6.49 11.07
CA SER A 137 31.23 7.31 12.22
C SER A 137 30.28 7.02 13.38
N TYR A 138 30.82 6.54 14.50
CA TYR A 138 30.07 6.26 15.72
C TYR A 138 30.72 6.96 16.91
N GLU A 139 30.10 8.04 17.39
CA GLU A 139 30.61 8.85 18.50
C GLU A 139 29.48 9.26 19.45
N ASN A 140 29.72 9.14 20.76
CA ASN A 140 28.80 9.57 21.82
C ASN A 140 27.35 9.07 21.66
N GLY A 141 27.20 7.85 21.12
CA GLY A 141 25.91 7.20 20.87
C GLY A 141 25.16 7.67 19.61
N ASN A 142 25.82 8.42 18.74
CA ASN A 142 25.30 8.84 17.43
C ASN A 142 26.03 8.02 16.36
N LEU A 143 25.28 7.18 15.64
CA LEU A 143 25.77 6.44 14.49
C LEU A 143 25.46 7.21 13.20
N ASN A 144 26.45 7.39 12.34
CA ASN A 144 26.32 8.04 11.03
C ASN A 144 26.87 7.09 9.97
N LEU A 145 26.03 6.79 8.97
CA LEU A 145 26.33 5.85 7.88
C LEU A 145 26.21 6.57 6.55
N LYS A 146 27.28 6.56 5.74
CA LYS A 146 27.31 7.22 4.43
C LYS A 146 27.94 6.34 3.35
N SER A 147 27.43 6.40 2.11
CA SER A 147 28.02 5.64 1.01
C SER A 147 29.38 6.25 0.63
N ASP A 148 30.43 5.42 0.70
CA ASP A 148 31.77 5.73 0.20
C ASP A 148 31.97 4.94 -1.10
N ILE A 149 31.96 5.68 -2.22
CA ILE A 149 32.06 5.14 -3.57
C ILE A 149 33.34 5.67 -4.21
N LYS A 150 34.24 4.74 -4.57
CA LYS A 150 35.48 5.00 -5.30
C LYS A 150 35.36 4.46 -6.73
N GLY A 151 36.11 5.07 -7.65
CA GLY A 151 36.08 4.71 -9.07
C GLY A 151 34.93 5.39 -9.83
N LYS A 152 34.44 4.73 -10.89
CA LYS A 152 33.41 5.25 -11.80
C LYS A 152 32.44 4.19 -12.33
N GLU A 153 32.76 2.91 -12.27
CA GLU A 153 31.97 1.84 -12.89
C GLU A 153 31.66 0.67 -11.94
N LEU A 154 30.99 1.01 -10.82
CA LEU A 154 30.21 0.07 -10.02
C LEU A 154 28.98 -0.42 -10.81
N ASN A 155 29.21 -1.27 -11.81
CA ASN A 155 28.17 -1.90 -12.64
C ASN A 155 27.48 -3.02 -11.84
N MET A 156 26.58 -2.66 -10.91
CA MET A 156 26.09 -3.52 -9.82
C MET A 156 25.20 -4.72 -10.25
N LYS A 157 25.22 -5.14 -11.52
CA LYS A 157 24.24 -6.02 -12.18
C LYS A 157 23.78 -7.25 -11.39
N ASN A 158 24.67 -7.86 -10.60
CA ASN A 158 24.42 -9.12 -9.90
C ASN A 158 24.65 -9.07 -8.36
N LYS A 159 24.94 -7.91 -7.76
CA LYS A 159 25.08 -7.77 -6.28
C LYS A 159 24.55 -6.42 -5.80
N VAL A 160 23.45 -6.44 -5.04
CA VAL A 160 23.00 -5.32 -4.21
C VAL A 160 23.77 -5.39 -2.88
N PRO A 161 24.38 -4.30 -2.39
CA PRO A 161 25.02 -4.31 -1.08
C PRO A 161 23.94 -4.27 0.01
N ILE A 162 24.20 -4.95 1.12
CA ILE A 162 23.29 -5.03 2.27
C ILE A 162 23.92 -4.34 3.48
N LEU A 163 23.12 -3.57 4.19
CA LEU A 163 23.36 -3.07 5.55
C LEU A 163 22.41 -3.79 6.52
N ARG A 164 22.93 -4.31 7.62
CA ARG A 164 22.15 -4.83 8.75
C ARG A 164 22.50 -4.05 10.01
N ILE A 165 21.49 -3.63 10.76
CA ILE A 165 21.61 -2.93 12.03
C ILE A 165 20.94 -3.80 13.10
N PHE A 166 21.73 -4.24 14.08
CA PHE A 166 21.28 -5.02 15.23
C PHE A 166 21.23 -4.09 16.44
N LEU A 167 20.02 -3.80 16.93
CA LEU A 167 19.74 -2.84 18.00
C LEU A 167 19.58 -3.50 19.38
N PRO A 168 19.83 -2.80 20.49
CA PRO A 168 19.62 -3.35 21.83
C PRO A 168 18.15 -3.61 22.13
N MET A 169 17.82 -4.75 22.74
CA MET A 169 16.46 -5.04 23.22
C MET A 169 16.04 -4.23 24.46
N ASP A 170 17.00 -3.74 25.26
CA ASP A 170 16.77 -3.12 26.57
C ASP A 170 16.76 -1.58 26.55
N LYS A 171 16.98 -0.96 25.39
CA LYS A 171 17.09 0.49 25.23
C LYS A 171 16.25 0.98 24.06
N ASN A 172 15.66 2.16 24.23
CA ASN A 172 14.82 2.80 23.22
C ASN A 172 15.63 3.86 22.49
N LEU A 173 15.49 3.94 21.17
CA LEU A 173 16.19 4.97 20.39
C LEU A 173 15.38 6.28 20.43
N ASP A 174 16.09 7.40 20.55
CA ASP A 174 15.50 8.73 20.43
C ASP A 174 15.02 8.98 19.00
N GLU A 175 15.89 8.67 18.03
CA GLU A 175 15.76 9.13 16.65
C GLU A 175 16.47 8.22 15.64
N ILE A 176 15.78 7.89 14.55
CA ILE A 176 16.39 7.35 13.33
C ILE A 176 16.02 8.30 12.18
N LYS A 177 17.02 8.83 11.47
CA LYS A 177 16.85 9.53 10.19
C LYS A 177 17.54 8.75 9.09
N ALA A 178 16.84 8.47 8.00
CA ALA A 178 17.35 7.63 6.93
C ALA A 178 16.93 8.10 5.55
N ASN A 179 17.91 8.34 4.68
CA ASN A 179 17.76 8.69 3.27
C ASN A 179 18.48 7.63 2.43
N ILE A 180 17.73 6.99 1.53
CA ILE A 180 18.22 5.92 0.64
C ILE A 180 17.81 6.26 -0.80
N LYS A 181 18.73 6.20 -1.77
CA LYS A 181 18.38 6.49 -3.18
C LYS A 181 17.75 5.29 -3.89
N ALA A 182 18.20 4.07 -3.58
CA ALA A 182 17.60 2.84 -4.07
C ALA A 182 17.84 1.64 -3.13
N GLY A 183 16.87 0.73 -3.04
CA GLY A 183 16.97 -0.54 -2.29
C GLY A 183 15.87 -0.70 -1.25
N ASP A 184 15.62 -1.95 -0.84
CA ASP A 184 14.48 -2.29 0.02
C ASP A 184 14.86 -2.17 1.51
N VAL A 185 13.91 -1.70 2.33
CA VAL A 185 14.10 -1.50 3.77
C VAL A 185 13.16 -2.42 4.54
N LYS A 186 13.71 -3.44 5.22
CA LYS A 186 12.95 -4.22 6.22
C LYS A 186 13.32 -3.84 7.65
N VAL A 187 12.30 -3.68 8.48
CA VAL A 187 12.41 -3.41 9.92
C VAL A 187 11.60 -4.45 10.70
N THR A 188 12.16 -4.97 11.78
CA THR A 188 11.48 -5.91 12.69
C THR A 188 11.81 -5.58 14.14
N ASP A 189 10.84 -5.66 15.05
CA ASP A 189 11.01 -5.41 16.49
C ASP A 189 11.63 -4.03 16.84
N LEU A 190 11.38 -2.98 16.04
CA LEU A 190 11.94 -1.64 16.30
C LEU A 190 11.11 -0.89 17.34
N GLU A 191 11.78 -0.23 18.28
CA GLU A 191 11.19 0.76 19.19
C GLU A 191 12.00 2.06 19.14
N VAL A 192 11.44 3.09 18.49
CA VAL A 192 12.07 4.41 18.34
C VAL A 192 11.02 5.52 18.50
N ARG A 193 11.32 6.61 19.20
CA ARG A 193 10.32 7.68 19.38
C ARG A 193 10.08 8.50 18.12
N ASN A 194 11.13 8.76 17.34
CA ASN A 194 11.08 9.58 16.13
C ASN A 194 11.75 8.84 14.98
N LEU A 195 11.01 8.50 13.93
CA LEU A 195 11.52 7.95 12.68
C LEU A 195 11.28 8.95 11.55
N ASP A 196 12.28 9.21 10.74
CA ASP A 196 12.15 9.91 9.47
C ASP A 196 12.87 9.11 8.38
N LEU A 197 12.09 8.32 7.62
CA LEU A 197 12.59 7.40 6.60
C LEU A 197 12.13 7.85 5.20
N ASN A 198 13.10 8.08 4.31
CA ASN A 198 12.90 8.39 2.90
C ASN A 198 13.70 7.40 2.03
N VAL A 199 13.00 6.64 1.19
CA VAL A 199 13.60 5.69 0.24
C VAL A 199 13.16 6.10 -1.15
N LYS A 200 14.02 6.70 -1.97
CA LYS A 200 13.58 7.21 -3.28
C LYS A 200 13.04 6.11 -4.21
N SER A 201 13.60 4.90 -4.19
CA SER A 201 13.10 3.77 -4.97
C SER A 201 13.33 2.45 -4.23
N GLY A 202 12.26 1.81 -3.78
CA GLY A 202 12.33 0.59 -2.97
C GLY A 202 11.10 0.44 -2.08
N ASN A 203 10.86 -0.80 -1.68
CA ASN A 203 9.77 -1.19 -0.78
C ASN A 203 10.21 -1.02 0.67
N ILE A 204 9.23 -0.72 1.53
CA ILE A 204 9.46 -0.50 2.95
C ILE A 204 8.54 -1.42 3.74
N GLY A 205 9.11 -2.31 4.56
CA GLY A 205 8.35 -3.28 5.36
C GLY A 205 8.69 -3.19 6.85
N PHE A 206 7.68 -3.07 7.70
CA PHE A 206 7.78 -3.08 9.16
C PHE A 206 6.99 -4.22 9.79
N GLU A 207 7.56 -4.86 10.79
CA GLU A 207 6.97 -5.99 11.53
C GLU A 207 7.15 -5.77 13.04
N ASN A 208 6.10 -5.95 13.83
CA ASN A 208 6.11 -5.86 15.30
C ASN A 208 6.83 -4.60 15.84
N SER A 209 6.61 -3.44 15.23
CA SER A 209 7.40 -2.21 15.47
C SER A 209 6.56 -1.07 16.05
N PHE A 210 7.18 -0.25 16.91
CA PHE A 210 6.59 0.93 17.55
C PHE A 210 7.38 2.18 17.18
N PHE A 211 6.73 3.15 16.53
CA PHE A 211 7.35 4.45 16.25
C PHE A 211 6.34 5.57 15.99
N GLY A 212 6.83 6.81 15.91
CA GLY A 212 6.12 7.92 15.28
C GLY A 212 7.01 8.76 14.36
N GLY A 213 6.41 9.54 13.47
CA GLY A 213 7.12 10.38 12.49
C GLY A 213 6.71 10.10 11.04
N SER A 214 7.68 10.01 10.13
CA SER A 214 7.47 9.90 8.68
C SER A 214 8.13 8.66 8.07
N VAL A 215 7.40 7.99 7.18
CA VAL A 215 7.92 6.95 6.27
C VAL A 215 7.47 7.27 4.85
N SER A 216 8.40 7.26 3.90
CA SER A 216 8.13 7.72 2.53
C SER A 216 8.98 7.05 1.45
N THR A 217 8.41 6.89 0.26
CA THR A 217 9.12 6.49 -0.96
C THR A 217 8.64 7.28 -2.18
N GLU A 218 9.42 7.36 -3.27
CA GLU A 218 8.87 7.85 -4.55
C GLU A 218 8.31 6.71 -5.41
N SER A 219 8.79 5.48 -5.23
CA SER A 219 8.37 4.31 -5.99
C SER A 219 8.62 3.03 -5.18
N GLY A 220 7.54 2.35 -4.80
CA GLY A 220 7.55 1.16 -3.96
C GLY A 220 6.42 1.18 -2.94
N ASP A 221 6.14 0.02 -2.37
CA ASP A 221 5.06 -0.20 -1.41
C ASP A 221 5.54 0.08 0.03
N ILE A 222 4.62 0.50 0.90
CA ILE A 222 4.87 0.71 2.33
C ILE A 222 3.96 -0.23 3.13
N ILE A 223 4.53 -1.23 3.79
CA ILE A 223 3.82 -2.31 4.46
C ILE A 223 4.13 -2.34 5.95
N PHE A 224 3.09 -2.42 6.78
CA PHE A 224 3.18 -2.62 8.23
C PHE A 224 2.42 -3.89 8.63
N ASP A 225 3.00 -4.65 9.56
CA ASP A 225 2.34 -5.77 10.23
C ASP A 225 2.52 -5.67 11.76
N LYS A 226 1.44 -5.87 12.52
CA LYS A 226 1.41 -5.94 14.00
C LYS A 226 2.14 -4.78 14.70
N SER A 227 2.08 -3.59 14.14
CA SER A 227 2.87 -2.42 14.56
C SER A 227 2.00 -1.35 15.24
N GLU A 228 2.60 -0.44 16.02
CA GLU A 228 1.91 0.73 16.60
C GLU A 228 2.51 2.04 16.08
N LEU A 229 1.65 2.85 15.43
CA LEU A 229 2.04 4.03 14.65
C LEU A 229 1.55 5.33 15.33
N LEU A 230 2.44 6.06 16.00
CA LEU A 230 2.14 7.31 16.69
C LEU A 230 2.23 8.52 15.74
N ASP A 231 1.18 9.34 15.68
CA ASP A 231 1.13 10.63 14.93
C ASP A 231 1.84 10.58 13.57
N THR A 232 1.59 9.50 12.81
CA THR A 232 2.46 9.04 11.72
C THR A 232 1.99 9.54 10.34
N LYS A 233 2.95 9.90 9.49
CA LYS A 233 2.73 10.19 8.07
C LYS A 233 3.34 9.09 7.20
N LEU A 234 2.53 8.53 6.30
CA LEU A 234 2.97 7.56 5.30
C LEU A 234 2.77 8.17 3.90
N SER A 235 3.77 8.13 3.02
CA SER A 235 3.55 8.59 1.65
C SER A 235 4.41 7.95 0.56
N THR A 236 3.76 7.49 -0.50
CA THR A 236 4.40 7.07 -1.77
C THR A 236 3.88 7.88 -2.95
N ASN A 237 4.57 7.88 -4.10
CA ASN A 237 3.97 8.40 -5.35
C ASN A 237 3.41 7.26 -6.22
N THR A 238 4.11 6.13 -6.29
CA THR A 238 3.66 4.92 -6.99
C THR A 238 3.90 3.72 -6.10
N GLY A 239 2.83 3.02 -5.74
CA GLY A 239 2.84 1.90 -4.79
C GLY A 239 1.72 2.02 -3.76
N ASP A 240 1.50 0.91 -3.06
CA ASP A 240 0.43 0.76 -2.10
C ASP A 240 0.88 1.10 -0.67
N ILE A 241 -0.07 1.51 0.17
CA ILE A 241 0.15 1.67 1.62
C ILE A 241 -0.72 0.63 2.34
N ILE A 242 -0.08 -0.39 2.90
CA ILE A 242 -0.73 -1.55 3.52
C ILE A 242 -0.41 -1.57 5.01
N VAL A 243 -1.44 -1.56 5.85
CA VAL A 243 -1.32 -1.60 7.32
C VAL A 243 -2.13 -2.79 7.81
N ASN A 244 -1.47 -3.84 8.29
CA ASN A 244 -2.10 -5.09 8.74
C ASN A 244 -2.04 -5.21 10.27
N ASP A 245 -3.19 -5.53 10.87
CA ASP A 245 -3.39 -5.85 12.29
C ASP A 245 -2.61 -4.94 13.25
N SER A 246 -2.60 -3.65 12.92
CA SER A 246 -1.73 -2.63 13.53
C SER A 246 -2.55 -1.55 14.23
N LYS A 247 -1.97 -0.88 15.22
CA LYS A 247 -2.64 0.14 16.04
C LYS A 247 -2.25 1.54 15.57
N LEU A 248 -3.23 2.33 15.16
CA LEU A 248 -3.00 3.73 14.74
C LEU A 248 -3.20 4.69 15.92
N GLY A 249 -2.28 5.64 16.09
CA GLY A 249 -2.26 6.62 17.18
C GLY A 249 -3.26 7.77 17.03
N THR A 250 -2.99 8.90 17.69
CA THR A 250 -3.89 10.07 17.71
C THR A 250 -4.06 10.70 16.33
N LYS A 251 -3.01 10.70 15.50
CA LYS A 251 -3.05 11.21 14.13
C LYS A 251 -2.47 10.22 13.14
N SER A 252 -3.01 10.20 11.92
CA SER A 252 -2.44 9.46 10.79
C SER A 252 -2.78 10.19 9.48
N ASP A 253 -1.77 10.48 8.64
CA ASP A 253 -1.97 11.03 7.29
C ASP A 253 -1.26 10.17 6.25
N PHE A 254 -2.02 9.33 5.55
CA PHE A 254 -1.52 8.36 4.59
C PHE A 254 -1.89 8.82 3.17
N THR A 255 -0.90 8.97 2.29
CA THR A 255 -1.10 9.53 0.94
C THR A 255 -0.29 8.79 -0.12
N THR A 256 -0.95 8.19 -1.11
CA THR A 256 -0.32 7.77 -2.38
C THR A 256 -0.78 8.67 -3.53
N GLN A 257 -0.14 8.61 -4.71
CA GLN A 257 -0.70 9.19 -5.93
C GLN A 257 -1.30 8.11 -6.83
N THR A 258 -0.60 7.00 -7.03
CA THR A 258 -1.07 5.83 -7.76
C THR A 258 -0.80 4.58 -6.93
N GLY A 259 -1.87 3.90 -6.53
CA GLY A 259 -1.85 2.77 -5.60
C GLY A 259 -2.99 2.85 -4.59
N ASP A 260 -3.18 1.75 -3.89
CA ASP A 260 -4.25 1.54 -2.92
C ASP A 260 -3.79 1.94 -1.50
N ILE A 261 -4.75 2.22 -0.61
CA ILE A 261 -4.49 2.36 0.83
C ILE A 261 -5.38 1.36 1.59
N ILE A 262 -4.76 0.31 2.12
CA ILE A 262 -5.43 -0.83 2.76
C ILE A 262 -5.06 -0.87 4.24
N ILE A 263 -6.05 -0.83 5.12
CA ILE A 263 -5.85 -0.73 6.57
C ILE A 263 -6.75 -1.75 7.29
N SER A 264 -6.12 -2.70 7.97
CA SER A 264 -6.67 -3.46 9.10
C SER A 264 -6.09 -2.85 10.39
N SER A 265 -6.89 -2.05 11.09
CA SER A 265 -6.53 -1.53 12.41
C SER A 265 -7.09 -2.41 13.52
N THR A 266 -6.33 -2.60 14.60
CA THR A 266 -6.79 -3.32 15.80
C THR A 266 -7.93 -2.61 16.54
N ASP A 267 -8.06 -1.29 16.35
CA ASP A 267 -9.11 -0.48 16.94
C ASP A 267 -10.30 -0.35 15.98
N ALA A 268 -11.52 -0.48 16.50
CA ALA A 268 -12.75 -0.30 15.72
C ALA A 268 -12.86 1.09 15.08
N ILE A 269 -13.53 1.20 13.93
CA ILE A 269 -13.73 2.43 13.14
C ILE A 269 -14.30 3.57 13.97
N ASP A 270 -15.16 3.29 14.95
CA ASP A 270 -15.75 4.32 15.81
C ASP A 270 -14.77 4.98 16.80
N ASN A 271 -13.51 4.52 16.85
CA ASN A 271 -12.41 5.24 17.51
C ASN A 271 -11.77 6.34 16.63
N TYR A 272 -12.21 6.52 15.39
CA TYR A 272 -11.60 7.44 14.41
C TYR A 272 -12.58 8.44 13.81
N ASN A 273 -12.18 9.72 13.78
CA ASN A 273 -12.67 10.68 12.79
C ASN A 273 -11.95 10.39 11.47
N VAL A 274 -12.69 10.04 10.41
CA VAL A 274 -12.14 9.55 9.14
C VAL A 274 -12.33 10.59 8.04
N LYS A 275 -11.24 11.02 7.42
CA LYS A 275 -11.24 11.86 6.21
C LYS A 275 -10.62 11.06 5.06
N ALA A 276 -11.32 10.95 3.94
CA ALA A 276 -10.81 10.25 2.76
C ALA A 276 -11.04 11.05 1.48
N SER A 277 -10.20 10.86 0.46
CA SER A 277 -10.40 11.47 -0.87
C SER A 277 -9.70 10.66 -1.96
N LEU A 278 -10.37 10.48 -3.10
CA LEU A 278 -9.80 9.85 -4.31
C LEU A 278 -10.37 10.44 -5.60
N GLU A 279 -9.58 10.41 -6.69
CA GLU A 279 -10.01 10.86 -8.02
C GLU A 279 -10.58 9.71 -8.88
N VAL A 280 -10.04 8.50 -8.74
CA VAL A 280 -10.46 7.28 -9.45
C VAL A 280 -10.28 6.08 -8.52
N GLY A 281 -11.38 5.39 -8.22
CA GLY A 281 -11.40 4.22 -7.34
C GLY A 281 -12.66 4.14 -6.45
N ASN A 282 -12.64 3.19 -5.53
CA ASN A 282 -13.65 2.95 -4.51
C ASN A 282 -13.09 3.29 -3.13
N PHE A 283 -13.94 3.79 -2.24
CA PHE A 283 -13.64 3.93 -0.82
C PHE A 283 -14.51 2.95 -0.02
N VAL A 284 -13.90 2.15 0.85
CA VAL A 284 -14.57 1.19 1.73
C VAL A 284 -14.25 1.54 3.18
N LEU A 285 -15.30 1.64 4.00
CA LEU A 285 -15.22 1.87 5.43
C LEU A 285 -16.10 0.84 6.13
N GLY A 286 -15.48 -0.14 6.80
CA GLY A 286 -16.21 -1.26 7.40
C GLY A 286 -16.88 -2.10 6.31
N ASN A 287 -18.20 -2.24 6.42
CA ASN A 287 -19.05 -2.89 5.42
C ASN A 287 -19.59 -1.93 4.33
N ILE A 288 -19.37 -0.62 4.42
CA ILE A 288 -19.94 0.38 3.49
C ILE A 288 -18.96 0.69 2.35
N SER A 289 -19.43 0.60 1.10
CA SER A 289 -18.68 1.01 -0.09
C SER A 289 -19.25 2.29 -0.71
N TYR A 290 -18.36 3.25 -0.95
CA TYR A 290 -18.58 4.53 -1.62
C TYR A 290 -17.77 4.56 -2.93
N ARG A 291 -18.30 5.22 -3.98
CA ARG A 291 -17.61 5.36 -5.28
C ARG A 291 -17.30 6.81 -5.58
N ASN A 292 -16.09 7.09 -6.08
CA ASN A 292 -15.66 8.41 -6.58
C ASN A 292 -15.88 9.57 -5.58
N ILE A 293 -15.34 9.49 -4.36
CA ILE A 293 -15.45 10.53 -3.32
C ILE A 293 -14.55 11.76 -3.60
N LYS A 294 -14.76 12.40 -4.75
CA LYS A 294 -13.93 13.50 -5.29
C LYS A 294 -13.98 14.77 -4.46
N ASP A 295 -15.16 15.11 -3.94
CA ASP A 295 -15.35 16.24 -3.02
C ASP A 295 -14.91 15.91 -1.57
N GLY A 296 -14.37 14.70 -1.37
CA GLY A 296 -13.98 14.15 -0.08
C GLY A 296 -15.10 13.40 0.64
N PHE A 297 -14.69 12.51 1.55
CA PHE A 297 -15.51 11.90 2.59
C PHE A 297 -15.03 12.39 3.96
N SER A 298 -15.96 12.60 4.89
CA SER A 298 -15.66 13.00 6.27
C SER A 298 -16.66 12.40 7.26
N LYS A 299 -16.21 11.48 8.12
CA LYS A 299 -16.92 11.01 9.31
C LYS A 299 -16.31 11.69 10.54
N ASN A 300 -17.12 12.43 11.29
CA ASN A 300 -16.75 12.97 12.61
C ASN A 300 -17.70 12.37 13.65
N ASN A 301 -17.14 11.53 14.52
CA ASN A 301 -17.82 10.87 15.64
C ASN A 301 -17.37 11.42 17.00
N LYS A 302 -16.59 12.50 17.01
CA LYS A 302 -15.94 13.09 18.20
C LYS A 302 -14.94 12.14 18.89
N ALA A 303 -14.43 11.14 18.18
CA ALA A 303 -13.39 10.27 18.71
C ALA A 303 -12.06 11.02 18.88
N GLN A 304 -11.12 10.43 19.64
CA GLN A 304 -9.83 11.06 19.94
C GLN A 304 -8.80 10.94 18.81
N LYS A 305 -9.02 10.05 17.83
CA LYS A 305 -8.08 9.81 16.72
C LYS A 305 -8.57 10.45 15.43
N ASP A 306 -7.67 11.09 14.69
CA ASP A 306 -7.90 11.64 13.35
C ASP A 306 -7.11 10.83 12.31
N ILE A 307 -7.78 10.27 11.31
CA ILE A 307 -7.14 9.61 10.17
C ILE A 307 -7.50 10.31 8.85
N THR A 308 -6.50 10.55 8.02
CA THR A 308 -6.62 11.18 6.70
C THR A 308 -6.01 10.26 5.64
N LEU A 309 -6.80 9.87 4.64
CA LEU A 309 -6.46 8.88 3.61
C LEU A 309 -6.61 9.50 2.22
N LYS A 310 -5.56 9.49 1.40
CA LYS A 310 -5.60 10.11 0.06
C LYS A 310 -4.91 9.24 -1.00
N THR A 311 -5.61 8.95 -2.09
CA THR A 311 -4.99 8.50 -3.35
C THR A 311 -5.50 9.39 -4.49
N LYS A 312 -4.89 9.35 -5.67
CA LYS A 312 -5.54 9.87 -6.89
C LYS A 312 -6.16 8.72 -7.65
N VAL A 313 -5.38 7.68 -7.93
CA VAL A 313 -5.79 6.49 -8.65
C VAL A 313 -5.51 5.26 -7.80
N GLY A 314 -6.57 4.63 -7.30
CA GLY A 314 -6.53 3.45 -6.43
C GLY A 314 -7.72 3.43 -5.48
N ASP A 315 -7.90 2.30 -4.80
CA ASP A 315 -8.94 2.10 -3.81
C ASP A 315 -8.43 2.44 -2.39
N ILE A 316 -9.31 2.94 -1.54
CA ILE A 316 -9.04 3.15 -0.10
C ILE A 316 -9.95 2.18 0.68
N SER A 317 -9.38 1.35 1.55
CA SER A 317 -10.10 0.31 2.29
C SER A 317 -9.69 0.33 3.77
N PHE A 318 -10.58 0.81 4.65
CA PHE A 318 -10.32 0.89 6.09
C PHE A 318 -11.26 -0.03 6.90
N ASN A 319 -10.65 -0.95 7.66
CA ASN A 319 -11.29 -1.98 8.50
C ASN A 319 -12.39 -2.76 7.75
N LYS A 320 -12.11 -3.14 6.50
CA LYS A 320 -13.09 -3.77 5.61
C LYS A 320 -13.67 -5.05 6.22
N GLY A 321 -15.01 -5.09 6.33
CA GLY A 321 -15.75 -6.18 6.98
C GLY A 321 -16.20 -5.87 8.42
N GLU A 322 -15.64 -4.84 9.07
CA GLU A 322 -16.15 -4.39 10.37
C GLU A 322 -17.60 -3.92 10.25
N GLY A 323 -18.45 -4.31 11.21
CA GLY A 323 -19.89 -4.05 11.19
C GLY A 323 -20.70 -4.97 10.28
N ALA A 324 -20.10 -5.99 9.64
CA ALA A 324 -20.85 -7.02 8.94
C ALA A 324 -21.70 -7.85 9.94
N ILE A 325 -23.02 -7.83 9.77
CA ILE A 325 -23.89 -8.83 10.38
C ILE A 325 -23.78 -10.08 9.53
N LEU A 326 -23.17 -11.13 10.09
CA LEU A 326 -23.26 -12.48 9.54
C LEU A 326 -24.56 -13.09 10.05
N GLU A 327 -25.62 -13.01 9.24
CA GLU A 327 -26.75 -13.95 9.37
C GLU A 327 -26.24 -15.35 8.97
N GLU A 328 -26.76 -16.39 9.62
CA GLU A 328 -26.16 -17.73 9.62
C GLU A 328 -26.19 -18.42 8.24
N GLU A 329 -25.32 -19.42 8.08
CA GLU A 329 -24.97 -20.07 6.80
C GLU A 329 -26.18 -20.46 5.92
N GLU A 330 -26.51 -19.64 4.90
CA GLU A 330 -27.39 -20.07 3.80
C GLU A 330 -26.70 -21.14 2.92
N TYR A 331 -26.82 -22.40 3.34
CA TYR A 331 -26.53 -23.55 2.49
C TYR A 331 -27.46 -23.53 1.27
N ILE A 332 -26.92 -23.16 0.10
CA ILE A 332 -27.64 -23.14 -1.19
C ILE A 332 -28.03 -24.57 -1.59
N THR A 333 -29.15 -25.05 -1.05
CA THR A 333 -29.75 -26.34 -1.37
C THR A 333 -30.65 -26.18 -2.59
N ASN A 334 -30.05 -26.26 -3.78
CA ASN A 334 -30.77 -26.25 -5.05
C ASN A 334 -31.71 -27.47 -5.19
N LYS A 335 -32.95 -27.32 -4.71
CA LYS A 335 -34.11 -28.15 -5.08
C LYS A 335 -35.29 -27.28 -5.46
N SER A 336 -35.39 -26.99 -6.75
CA SER A 336 -36.57 -26.40 -7.39
C SER A 336 -37.77 -27.35 -7.28
N SER A 337 -38.81 -26.95 -6.55
CA SER A 337 -40.05 -27.71 -6.39
C SER A 337 -41.07 -27.37 -7.48
N ARG A 338 -40.95 -28.04 -8.63
CA ARG A 338 -42.05 -28.22 -9.59
C ARG A 338 -41.82 -29.44 -10.51
N ASP A 339 -42.94 -29.96 -11.00
CA ASP A 339 -43.09 -30.94 -12.08
C ASP A 339 -42.57 -32.37 -11.79
N SER A 340 -43.45 -33.18 -11.20
CA SER A 340 -43.54 -34.64 -11.40
C SER A 340 -44.97 -35.06 -11.05
N ASP A 341 -45.84 -35.13 -12.06
CA ASP A 341 -47.20 -35.65 -11.89
C ASP A 341 -47.20 -37.18 -11.82
N GLY A 342 -48.14 -37.72 -11.03
CA GLY A 342 -48.83 -38.99 -11.30
C GLY A 342 -48.05 -40.31 -11.26
N GLU A 343 -48.37 -41.15 -10.28
CA GLU A 343 -48.84 -42.52 -10.58
C GLU A 343 -49.78 -42.98 -9.45
N GLU A 344 -50.94 -43.52 -9.81
CA GLU A 344 -51.85 -44.21 -8.90
C GLU A 344 -51.60 -45.72 -9.03
N ASP A 345 -51.50 -46.47 -7.93
CA ASP A 345 -52.28 -47.72 -7.83
C ASP A 345 -52.50 -48.23 -6.39
N ASP A 346 -53.49 -49.09 -6.28
CA ASP A 346 -54.18 -49.63 -5.10
C ASP A 346 -53.34 -50.61 -4.23
N GLN A 347 -53.47 -50.54 -2.89
CA GLN A 347 -53.99 -51.70 -2.12
C GLN A 347 -54.37 -51.43 -0.64
N THR A 348 -55.38 -52.20 -0.24
CA THR A 348 -56.17 -52.15 1.01
C THR A 348 -55.44 -52.57 2.31
N GLY A 349 -55.89 -52.03 3.46
CA GLY A 349 -55.47 -52.49 4.79
C GLY A 349 -56.41 -52.04 5.93
N GLN A 350 -57.19 -52.97 6.48
CA GLN A 350 -58.03 -52.87 7.70
C GLN A 350 -57.18 -53.04 8.99
N ASP A 351 -57.59 -52.76 10.23
CA ASP A 351 -58.82 -52.18 10.84
C ASP A 351 -58.51 -51.74 12.30
N GLN A 352 -59.34 -50.87 12.92
CA GLN A 352 -59.56 -50.73 14.39
C GLN A 352 -58.35 -50.31 15.28
N GLU A 353 -58.43 -49.80 16.53
CA GLU A 353 -59.47 -49.30 17.46
C GLU A 353 -58.76 -48.31 18.47
N GLN A 354 -59.29 -47.64 19.52
CA GLN A 354 -60.56 -47.57 20.29
C GLN A 354 -60.63 -46.17 21.00
N SER A 355 -61.72 -45.88 21.76
CA SER A 355 -61.79 -45.06 23.01
C SER A 355 -61.18 -43.64 23.05
N GLU A 356 -61.95 -42.54 23.16
CA GLU A 356 -62.56 -41.97 24.41
C GLU A 356 -61.57 -41.16 25.29
N GLU A 357 -61.93 -40.07 26.00
CA GLU A 357 -63.22 -39.39 26.22
C GLU A 357 -63.03 -37.85 26.49
N LYS A 358 -64.09 -37.06 26.22
CA LYS A 358 -64.70 -35.91 27.00
C LYS A 358 -63.85 -35.09 28.03
N THR A 359 -64.12 -33.80 28.36
CA THR A 359 -65.37 -33.00 28.30
C THR A 359 -65.14 -31.46 28.48
N GLN A 360 -66.07 -30.63 27.97
CA GLN A 360 -66.70 -29.41 28.57
C GLN A 360 -65.83 -28.19 29.03
N THR A 361 -65.98 -26.96 28.48
CA THR A 361 -66.95 -25.85 28.78
C THR A 361 -66.65 -25.02 30.06
N ASP A 362 -66.96 -23.73 30.22
CA ASP A 362 -67.69 -22.76 29.36
C ASP A 362 -67.43 -21.26 29.72
N THR A 363 -67.87 -20.35 28.83
CA THR A 363 -68.39 -18.98 29.09
C THR A 363 -67.59 -17.83 29.76
N ASN A 364 -67.68 -16.64 29.10
CA ASN A 364 -67.99 -15.29 29.65
C ASN A 364 -66.98 -14.53 30.53
N GLN A 365 -66.92 -13.18 30.58
CA GLN A 365 -67.46 -12.07 29.74
C GLN A 365 -66.70 -10.75 30.03
N GLU A 366 -66.94 -9.71 29.20
CA GLU A 366 -67.08 -8.24 29.46
C GLU A 366 -66.77 -7.65 30.88
N GLU A 367 -66.33 -6.38 31.08
CA GLU A 367 -66.43 -5.16 30.25
C GLU A 367 -65.52 -3.97 30.71
N ASN A 368 -65.05 -3.13 29.76
CA ASN A 368 -64.96 -1.64 29.70
C ASN A 368 -64.38 -0.68 30.80
N LYS A 369 -63.94 0.51 30.29
CA LYS A 369 -63.54 1.82 30.90
C LYS A 369 -62.09 1.97 31.40
N GLU A 370 -61.32 3.03 31.09
CA GLU A 370 -61.55 4.52 31.13
C GLU A 370 -61.64 5.04 32.59
N ASP A 371 -60.94 6.09 33.03
CA ASP A 371 -60.75 7.42 32.42
C ASP A 371 -59.42 8.14 32.85
N LEU A 372 -59.23 9.40 32.43
CA LEU A 372 -58.07 10.31 32.56
C LEU A 372 -57.91 10.97 33.95
N THR A 373 -56.73 11.54 34.24
CA THR A 373 -56.57 12.97 34.65
C THR A 373 -55.12 13.47 34.73
N GLU A 374 -54.97 14.79 34.62
CA GLU A 374 -53.75 15.61 34.87
C GLU A 374 -53.62 15.88 36.42
N ASP A 375 -52.67 16.60 37.03
CA ASP A 375 -51.90 17.80 36.62
C ASP A 375 -50.76 18.14 37.65
N SER A 376 -49.87 19.07 37.27
CA SER A 376 -49.27 20.14 38.11
C SER A 376 -48.02 19.96 39.02
N LYS A 377 -47.00 20.81 38.73
CA LYS A 377 -46.26 21.72 39.67
C LYS A 377 -45.27 21.13 40.73
N GLU A 378 -44.24 21.83 41.24
CA GLU A 378 -43.54 23.10 40.90
C GLU A 378 -42.09 23.11 41.47
N ASP A 379 -41.34 24.21 41.27
CA ASP A 379 -39.89 24.42 41.55
C ASP A 379 -39.35 24.14 42.97
N VAL A 380 -38.01 24.06 43.09
CA VAL A 380 -37.20 24.93 43.99
C VAL A 380 -35.71 24.96 43.58
N ASN A 381 -35.09 26.15 43.67
CA ASN A 381 -33.65 26.41 43.43
C ASN A 381 -32.71 25.84 44.52
N GLN A 382 -31.43 25.63 44.18
CA GLN A 382 -30.34 26.31 44.91
C GLN A 382 -29.01 26.37 44.13
N GLU A 383 -28.46 27.59 44.02
CA GLU A 383 -27.04 27.82 43.77
C GLU A 383 -26.23 27.58 45.07
N ASN A 384 -24.93 27.29 44.95
CA ASN A 384 -23.96 27.80 45.92
C ASN A 384 -22.53 27.85 45.36
N ASN A 385 -21.89 29.01 45.53
CA ASN A 385 -20.46 29.23 45.25
C ASN A 385 -19.60 28.76 46.43
N SER A 386 -18.36 28.34 46.17
CA SER A 386 -17.27 28.40 47.17
C SER A 386 -15.89 28.26 46.51
N GLU A 387 -15.08 29.32 46.60
CA GLU A 387 -13.65 29.28 46.30
C GLU A 387 -12.86 28.84 47.55
N ASN A 388 -11.72 28.16 47.40
CA ASN A 388 -10.45 28.63 48.01
C ASN A 388 -9.20 27.81 47.62
N LYS A 389 -8.12 28.55 47.35
CA LYS A 389 -6.69 28.32 47.69
C LYS A 389 -6.07 26.92 47.65
N VAL A 390 -5.12 26.77 46.73
CA VAL A 390 -3.67 26.86 47.01
C VAL A 390 -3.19 26.34 48.37
N ASN A 391 -2.24 25.39 48.33
CA ASN A 391 -1.12 25.35 49.27
C ASN A 391 0.16 24.98 48.51
N GLU A 392 1.23 25.72 48.76
CA GLU A 392 2.59 25.35 48.35
C GLU A 392 3.26 24.60 49.51
N THR A 393 4.13 23.64 49.21
CA THR A 393 5.10 23.12 50.17
C THR A 393 6.43 22.86 49.46
N GLU A 394 7.42 23.72 49.69
CA GLU A 394 8.82 23.33 49.53
C GLU A 394 9.21 22.44 50.71
N GLU A 395 9.96 21.37 50.47
CA GLU A 395 10.88 20.83 51.48
C GLU A 395 12.15 20.32 50.78
N LYS A 396 13.29 20.42 51.48
CA LYS A 396 14.64 20.14 50.97
C LYS A 396 15.33 19.10 51.86
N ASP A 397 16.56 18.77 51.47
CA ASP A 397 17.59 18.12 52.29
C ASP A 397 17.35 16.63 52.61
N ASN A 398 17.88 15.74 51.76
CA ASN A 398 19.24 15.21 51.90
C ASN A 398 19.81 14.75 50.55
#